data_AF-A0A9D2IL88-F1
#
_entry.id   AF-A0A9D2IL88-F1
#
_cell.length_a   1.000
_cell.length_b   1.000
_cell.length_c   1.000
_cell.angle_alpha   90.00
_cell.angle_beta   90.00
_cell.angle_gamma   90.00
#
_symmetry.space_group_name_H-M   'P 1'
#
loop_
_entity.id
_entity.type
_entity.pdbx_description
1 polymer ?
#
loop_
_entity_poly.entity_id
_entity_poly.type
_entity_poly.pdbx_seq_one_letter_code
_entity_poly.pdbx_strand_id
1 'polypeptide(L)'
;MEHKPVTVALIYDFDGTLAPGNMQEYDFIPAVGKSAAEFWEESNVIAEAQDADPILTYMAKTIECARRKGLSLKREMFRESGRKISFYNGVPEWFGRINAYGAEKGIRVQHYINSSGIKEIIEGTAIAHEFKNIYASSFLYDEHGNAYWPAVGVNYTNKTQFIYKINKGVESVSDTKLVNQYLEEEKRPVQFKHMIFIGDGTTDIPCMRLVKSQGGHSIAVYNPSNMAAFEAMRKLIDEGRATYVCPADYREGGEIDKLVKTIIDKIWTDNKIRLMAESLRVNHVCGDE
;
A
#
# COMPACT_ATOMS: atom_id res chain seq x y z
N MET A 1 5.76 -8.16 33.39
CA MET A 1 6.41 -7.79 32.11
C MET A 1 5.43 -6.95 31.33
N GLU A 2 5.79 -5.73 30.98
CA GLU A 2 4.90 -4.84 30.21
C GLU A 2 4.81 -5.41 28.78
N HIS A 3 3.68 -6.03 28.44
CA HIS A 3 3.50 -6.63 27.13
C HIS A 3 3.40 -5.53 26.07
N LYS A 4 4.41 -5.46 25.20
CA LYS A 4 4.42 -4.53 24.07
C LYS A 4 3.15 -4.72 23.22
N PRO A 5 2.44 -3.65 22.85
CA PRO A 5 1.20 -3.76 22.11
C PRO A 5 1.43 -4.43 20.74
N VAL A 6 0.54 -5.33 20.36
CA VAL A 6 0.54 -5.96 19.04
C VAL A 6 0.39 -4.87 18.00
N THR A 7 1.23 -4.91 16.96
CA THR A 7 1.16 -3.98 15.84
C THR A 7 0.51 -4.66 14.64
N VAL A 8 -0.59 -4.06 14.15
CA VAL A 8 -1.27 -4.45 12.90
C VAL A 8 -0.88 -3.44 11.83
N ALA A 9 -0.43 -3.94 10.68
CA ALA A 9 -0.12 -3.09 9.53
C ALA A 9 -1.24 -3.19 8.49
N LEU A 10 -1.90 -2.07 8.22
CA LEU A 10 -2.74 -1.92 7.04
C LEU A 10 -1.90 -1.34 5.91
N ILE A 11 -1.81 -2.07 4.81
CA ILE A 11 -0.96 -1.76 3.66
C ILE A 11 -1.88 -1.56 2.47
N TYR A 12 -1.81 -0.39 1.85
CA TYR A 12 -2.69 -0.01 0.75
C TYR A 12 -1.90 0.17 -0.54
N ASP A 13 -2.46 -0.28 -1.67
CA ASP A 13 -2.22 0.47 -2.90
C ASP A 13 -2.92 1.84 -2.81
N PHE A 14 -2.66 2.73 -3.77
CA PHE A 14 -3.19 4.08 -3.77
C PHE A 14 -4.21 4.29 -4.89
N ASP A 15 -3.75 4.25 -6.14
CA ASP A 15 -4.60 4.41 -7.32
C ASP A 15 -5.60 3.25 -7.40
N GLY A 16 -6.87 3.54 -7.62
CA GLY A 16 -7.97 2.54 -7.63
C GLY A 16 -8.32 1.91 -6.26
N THR A 17 -7.49 2.11 -5.24
CA THR A 17 -7.73 1.61 -3.87
C THR A 17 -8.21 2.70 -2.91
N LEU A 18 -7.48 3.82 -2.78
CA LEU A 18 -7.83 4.96 -1.92
C LEU A 18 -8.34 6.14 -2.74
N ALA A 19 -7.78 6.35 -3.94
CA ALA A 19 -8.23 7.35 -4.90
C ALA A 19 -8.86 6.66 -6.12
N PRO A 20 -9.95 7.19 -6.70
CA PRO A 20 -10.49 6.63 -7.93
C PRO A 20 -9.55 6.93 -9.11
N GLY A 21 -9.16 5.91 -9.87
CA GLY A 21 -8.29 6.08 -11.06
C GLY A 21 -6.83 6.40 -10.72
N ASN A 22 -6.06 6.78 -11.75
CA ASN A 22 -4.61 7.02 -11.63
C ASN A 22 -4.30 8.47 -11.23
N MET A 23 -3.41 8.67 -10.25
CA MET A 23 -3.05 10.01 -9.75
C MET A 23 -2.52 10.97 -10.81
N GLN A 24 -1.87 10.46 -11.87
CA GLN A 24 -1.30 11.29 -12.95
C GLN A 24 -2.39 11.94 -13.81
N GLU A 25 -3.60 11.37 -13.83
CA GLU A 25 -4.72 11.84 -14.66
C GLU A 25 -5.40 13.08 -14.06
N TYR A 26 -5.22 13.33 -12.76
CA TYR A 26 -5.85 14.44 -12.06
C TYR A 26 -5.29 15.82 -12.43
N ASP A 27 -4.00 15.89 -12.77
CA ASP A 27 -3.33 17.17 -12.96
C ASP A 27 -2.23 17.11 -14.02
N PHE A 28 -1.31 16.15 -13.90
CA PHE A 28 -0.12 16.10 -14.75
C PHE A 28 -0.45 15.86 -16.23
N ILE A 29 -1.22 14.81 -16.55
CA ILE A 29 -1.56 14.44 -17.92
C ILE A 29 -2.33 15.57 -18.65
N PRO A 30 -3.36 16.18 -18.03
CA PRO A 30 -3.99 17.38 -18.57
C PRO A 30 -3.01 18.55 -18.77
N ALA A 31 -2.10 18.80 -17.83
CA ALA A 31 -1.14 19.90 -17.90
C ALA A 31 -0.13 19.75 -19.06
N VAL A 32 0.19 18.51 -19.47
CA VAL A 32 1.01 18.27 -20.67
C VAL A 32 0.19 18.28 -21.97
N GLY A 33 -1.11 18.56 -21.90
CA GLY A 33 -2.01 18.69 -23.05
C GLY A 33 -2.28 17.36 -23.74
N LYS A 34 -2.34 16.26 -22.99
CA LYS A 34 -2.69 14.92 -23.47
C LYS A 34 -3.94 14.41 -22.77
N SER A 35 -4.66 13.52 -23.42
CA SER A 35 -5.62 12.65 -22.74
C SER A 35 -4.90 11.51 -21.99
N ALA A 36 -5.56 10.92 -20.99
CA ALA A 36 -5.04 9.75 -20.28
C ALA A 36 -4.71 8.60 -21.24
N ALA A 37 -5.62 8.30 -22.17
CA ALA A 37 -5.44 7.24 -23.15
C ALA A 37 -4.19 7.46 -24.03
N GLU A 38 -3.98 8.68 -24.54
CA GLU A 38 -2.80 8.99 -25.36
C GLU A 38 -1.50 8.87 -24.56
N PHE A 39 -1.46 9.35 -23.32
CA PHE A 39 -0.26 9.27 -22.50
C PHE A 39 0.12 7.82 -22.18
N TRP A 40 -0.85 7.02 -21.75
CA TRP A 40 -0.62 5.62 -21.39
C TRP A 40 -0.28 4.76 -22.60
N GLU A 41 -0.95 4.97 -23.74
CA GLU A 41 -0.62 4.27 -24.99
C GLU A 41 0.82 4.57 -25.43
N GLU A 42 1.23 5.84 -25.45
CA GLU A 42 2.61 6.20 -25.81
C GLU A 42 3.64 5.55 -24.88
N SER A 43 3.37 5.53 -23.57
CA SER A 43 4.26 4.89 -22.60
C SER A 43 4.33 3.38 -22.79
N ASN A 44 3.19 2.72 -23.00
CA ASN A 44 3.10 1.27 -23.12
C ASN A 44 3.74 0.77 -24.41
N VAL A 45 3.51 1.45 -25.54
CA VAL A 45 4.15 1.13 -26.83
C VAL A 45 5.68 1.22 -26.72
N ILE A 46 6.21 2.22 -26.02
CA ILE A 46 7.66 2.32 -25.77
C ILE A 46 8.14 1.16 -24.90
N ALA A 47 7.40 0.82 -23.83
CA ALA A 47 7.76 -0.26 -22.93
C ALA A 47 7.81 -1.60 -23.67
N GLU A 48 6.79 -1.91 -24.48
CA GLU A 48 6.73 -3.14 -25.28
C GLU A 48 7.82 -3.18 -26.35
N ALA A 49 8.02 -2.10 -27.10
CA ALA A 49 9.00 -2.05 -28.18
C ALA A 49 10.45 -2.18 -27.69
N GLN A 50 10.73 -1.83 -26.43
CA GLN A 50 12.06 -1.83 -25.84
C GLN A 50 12.27 -2.94 -24.79
N ASP A 51 11.27 -3.81 -24.56
CA ASP A 51 11.26 -4.78 -23.46
C ASP A 51 11.60 -4.12 -22.10
N ALA A 52 11.01 -2.95 -21.86
CA ALA A 52 11.28 -2.11 -20.71
C ALA A 52 10.19 -2.23 -19.65
N ASP A 53 10.55 -1.93 -18.40
CA ASP A 53 9.60 -1.86 -17.31
C ASP A 53 8.57 -0.73 -17.55
N PRO A 54 7.25 -1.01 -17.55
CA PRO A 54 6.22 0.01 -17.82
C PRO A 54 6.19 1.15 -16.80
N ILE A 55 6.55 0.88 -15.54
CA ILE A 55 6.63 1.89 -14.48
C ILE A 55 7.78 2.85 -14.75
N LEU A 56 8.97 2.32 -15.02
CA LEU A 56 10.13 3.15 -15.36
C LEU A 56 9.90 3.94 -16.66
N THR A 57 9.20 3.33 -17.62
CA THR A 57 8.90 3.96 -18.90
C THR A 57 7.96 5.14 -18.74
N TYR A 58 6.85 5.00 -18.00
CA TYR A 58 5.95 6.14 -17.79
C TYR A 58 6.64 7.25 -16.99
N MET A 59 7.48 6.89 -16.01
CA MET A 59 8.23 7.87 -15.22
C MET A 59 9.20 8.68 -16.09
N ALA A 60 9.91 8.02 -17.00
CA ALA A 60 10.75 8.69 -17.98
C ALA A 60 9.91 9.59 -18.92
N LYS A 61 8.74 9.10 -19.34
CA LYS A 61 7.81 9.85 -20.19
C LYS A 61 7.26 11.10 -19.49
N THR A 62 6.95 11.01 -18.20
CA THR A 62 6.58 12.16 -17.35
C THR A 62 7.66 13.25 -17.41
N ILE A 63 8.93 12.88 -17.23
CA ILE A 63 10.05 13.84 -17.31
C ILE A 63 10.17 14.45 -18.72
N GLU A 64 10.09 13.63 -19.76
CA GLU A 64 10.16 14.07 -21.17
C GLU A 64 9.05 15.08 -21.50
N CYS A 65 7.80 14.76 -21.16
CA CYS A 65 6.64 15.60 -21.44
C CYS A 65 6.70 16.91 -20.65
N ALA A 66 7.07 16.87 -19.37
CA ALA A 66 7.22 18.06 -18.55
C ALA A 66 8.28 19.01 -19.13
N ARG A 67 9.44 18.49 -19.53
CA ARG A 67 10.51 19.29 -20.17
C ARG A 67 10.05 19.94 -21.46
N ARG A 68 9.35 19.20 -22.33
CA ARG A 68 8.84 19.75 -23.59
C ARG A 68 7.81 20.86 -23.40
N LYS A 69 7.01 20.79 -22.34
CA LYS A 69 5.96 21.77 -22.02
C LYS A 69 6.43 22.88 -21.10
N GLY A 70 7.68 22.85 -20.64
CA GLY A 70 8.22 23.81 -19.68
C GLY A 70 7.56 23.72 -18.30
N LEU A 71 7.00 22.56 -17.93
CA LEU A 71 6.43 22.34 -16.60
C LEU A 71 7.55 22.14 -15.57
N SER A 72 7.31 22.61 -14.35
CA SER A 72 8.25 22.43 -13.24
C SER A 72 8.40 20.96 -12.90
N LEU A 73 9.64 20.49 -12.78
CA LEU A 73 9.98 19.13 -12.33
C LEU A 73 10.43 19.10 -10.87
N LYS A 74 10.10 20.15 -10.10
CA LYS A 74 10.41 20.22 -8.67
C LYS A 74 9.43 19.38 -7.86
N ARG A 75 9.91 18.86 -6.72
CA ARG A 75 9.08 18.11 -5.73
C ARG A 75 7.77 18.82 -5.39
N GLU A 76 7.81 20.14 -5.23
CA GLU A 76 6.62 20.93 -4.86
C GLU A 76 5.52 20.86 -5.92
N MET A 77 5.86 20.82 -7.21
CA MET A 77 4.85 20.68 -8.28
C MET A 77 4.10 19.36 -8.15
N PHE A 78 4.82 18.25 -7.96
CA PHE A 78 4.19 16.95 -7.74
C PHE A 78 3.29 16.96 -6.51
N ARG A 79 3.70 17.61 -5.42
CA ARG A 79 2.88 17.76 -4.21
C ARG A 79 1.63 18.61 -4.46
N GLU A 80 1.73 19.68 -5.24
CA GLU A 80 0.58 20.48 -5.65
C GLU A 80 -0.43 19.67 -6.45
N SER A 81 0.02 18.78 -7.34
CA SER A 81 -0.86 17.82 -8.02
C SER A 81 -1.54 16.89 -7.01
N GLY A 82 -0.81 16.42 -5.99
CA GLY A 82 -1.35 15.61 -4.90
C GLY A 82 -2.50 16.25 -4.14
N ARG A 83 -2.49 17.59 -3.98
CA ARG A 83 -3.57 18.34 -3.29
C ARG A 83 -4.90 18.32 -4.05
N LYS A 84 -4.88 17.98 -5.35
CA LYS A 84 -6.08 17.93 -6.21
C LYS A 84 -6.72 16.54 -6.27
N ILE A 85 -6.07 15.52 -5.69
CA ILE A 85 -6.57 14.15 -5.69
C ILE A 85 -7.84 14.06 -4.84
N SER A 86 -8.87 13.45 -5.41
CA SER A 86 -10.07 13.04 -4.67
C SER A 86 -9.91 11.59 -4.18
N PHE A 87 -10.70 11.23 -3.18
CA PHE A 87 -10.68 9.90 -2.58
C PHE A 87 -12.03 9.21 -2.72
N TYR A 88 -12.02 7.89 -2.55
CA TYR A 88 -13.25 7.15 -2.32
C TYR A 88 -13.97 7.65 -1.05
N ASN A 89 -15.28 7.42 -1.00
CA ASN A 89 -16.12 7.90 0.09
C ASN A 89 -15.61 7.36 1.45
N GLY A 90 -15.46 8.25 2.43
CA GLY A 90 -15.09 7.91 3.80
C GLY A 90 -13.60 7.67 4.06
N VAL A 91 -12.73 7.81 3.05
CA VAL A 91 -11.26 7.66 3.22
C VAL A 91 -10.67 8.68 4.21
N PRO A 92 -11.03 9.98 4.20
CA PRO A 92 -10.46 10.92 5.17
C PRO A 92 -10.76 10.54 6.63
N GLU A 93 -11.96 10.01 6.92
CA GLU A 93 -12.37 9.62 8.28
C GLU A 93 -11.95 8.20 8.67
N TRP A 94 -11.50 7.40 7.69
CA TRP A 94 -11.17 5.98 7.85
C TRP A 94 -10.03 5.76 8.86
N PHE A 95 -8.93 6.47 8.70
CA PHE A 95 -7.69 6.20 9.44
C PHE A 95 -7.87 6.41 10.95
N GLY A 96 -8.37 7.58 11.36
CA GLY A 96 -8.67 7.87 12.76
C GLY A 96 -9.64 6.86 13.38
N ARG A 97 -10.68 6.44 12.64
CA ARG A 97 -11.67 5.47 13.11
C ARG A 97 -11.08 4.08 13.33
N ILE A 98 -10.27 3.57 12.40
CA ILE A 98 -9.63 2.25 12.55
C ILE A 98 -8.54 2.29 13.62
N ASN A 99 -7.80 3.40 13.74
CA ASN A 99 -6.83 3.60 14.82
C ASN A 99 -7.49 3.56 16.19
N ALA A 100 -8.61 4.28 16.39
CA ALA A 100 -9.37 4.26 17.63
C ALA A 100 -9.87 2.85 17.97
N TYR A 101 -10.43 2.14 16.98
CA TYR A 101 -10.93 0.77 17.16
C TYR A 101 -9.81 -0.21 17.57
N GLY A 102 -8.62 -0.10 16.99
CA GLY A 102 -7.46 -0.89 17.41
C GLY A 102 -6.99 -0.54 18.82
N ALA A 103 -6.93 0.76 19.15
CA ALA A 103 -6.47 1.25 20.44
C ALA A 103 -7.35 0.77 21.60
N GLU A 104 -8.68 0.72 21.42
CA GLU A 104 -9.63 0.15 22.40
C GLU A 104 -9.30 -1.29 22.80
N LYS A 105 -8.60 -2.03 21.94
CA LYS A 105 -8.20 -3.44 22.15
C LYS A 105 -6.73 -3.60 22.55
N GLY A 106 -6.02 -2.49 22.76
CA GLY A 106 -4.57 -2.50 22.99
C GLY A 106 -3.75 -2.87 21.76
N ILE A 107 -4.32 -2.75 20.55
CA ILE A 107 -3.63 -2.97 19.28
C ILE A 107 -3.19 -1.63 18.71
N ARG A 108 -1.93 -1.55 18.30
CA ARG A 108 -1.41 -0.42 17.55
C ARG A 108 -1.62 -0.67 16.06
N VAL A 109 -2.47 0.12 15.44
CA VAL A 109 -2.64 0.11 13.98
C VAL A 109 -1.60 1.05 13.34
N GLN A 110 -1.00 0.62 12.24
CA GLN A 110 -0.10 1.42 11.42
C GLN A 110 -0.51 1.32 9.96
N HIS A 111 -0.56 2.47 9.28
CA HIS A 111 -0.96 2.55 7.87
C HIS A 111 0.27 2.75 6.98
N TYR A 112 0.32 2.05 5.85
CA TYR A 112 1.43 2.10 4.89
C TYR A 112 0.91 2.18 3.47
N ILE A 113 1.59 2.95 2.62
CA ILE A 113 1.38 2.89 1.17
C ILE A 113 2.41 1.97 0.53
N ASN A 114 1.96 1.14 -0.42
CA ASN A 114 2.77 0.34 -1.33
C ASN A 114 2.22 0.47 -2.76
N SER A 115 2.63 1.54 -3.44
CA SER A 115 1.99 1.96 -4.70
C SER A 115 2.97 2.14 -5.85
N SER A 116 2.50 1.87 -7.07
CA SER A 116 3.24 2.15 -8.30
C SER A 116 3.27 3.63 -8.68
N GLY A 117 2.40 4.45 -8.07
CA GLY A 117 2.31 5.89 -8.29
C GLY A 117 3.53 6.67 -7.77
N ILE A 118 3.52 7.98 -7.99
CA ILE A 118 4.63 8.88 -7.61
C ILE A 118 4.53 9.29 -6.15
N LYS A 119 5.54 8.97 -5.36
CA LYS A 119 5.65 9.24 -3.93
C LYS A 119 5.39 10.71 -3.61
N GLU A 120 6.00 11.63 -4.35
CA GLU A 120 5.86 13.07 -4.11
C GLU A 120 4.43 13.56 -4.34
N ILE A 121 3.67 12.93 -5.23
CA ILE A 121 2.24 13.22 -5.41
C ILE A 121 1.47 12.75 -4.18
N ILE A 122 1.70 11.51 -3.72
CA ILE A 122 1.05 10.96 -2.52
C ILE A 122 1.37 11.80 -1.28
N GLU A 123 2.62 12.25 -1.12
CA GLU A 123 3.05 13.14 -0.03
C GLU A 123 2.32 14.50 -0.03
N GLY A 124 1.83 14.96 -1.17
CA GLY A 124 1.05 16.19 -1.29
C GLY A 124 -0.43 16.05 -0.92
N THR A 125 -0.91 14.83 -0.72
CA THR A 125 -2.33 14.55 -0.45
C THR A 125 -2.75 14.93 0.97
N ALA A 126 -4.05 15.17 1.17
CA ALA A 126 -4.61 15.47 2.48
C ALA A 126 -4.41 14.34 3.51
N ILE A 127 -4.26 13.10 3.05
CA ILE A 127 -4.11 11.90 3.90
C ILE A 127 -2.66 11.46 4.08
N ALA A 128 -1.68 12.16 3.50
CA ALA A 128 -0.27 11.76 3.54
C ALA A 128 0.27 11.55 4.96
N HIS A 129 -0.21 12.36 5.91
CA HIS A 129 0.20 12.35 7.30
C HIS A 129 -0.31 11.12 8.11
N GLU A 130 -1.28 10.38 7.56
CA GLU A 130 -1.83 9.17 8.19
C GLU A 130 -0.88 7.96 8.05
N PHE A 131 0.03 8.01 7.08
CA PHE A 131 0.90 6.89 6.76
C PHE A 131 2.17 6.92 7.59
N LYS A 132 2.47 5.79 8.24
CA LYS A 132 3.75 5.56 8.91
C LYS A 132 4.91 5.60 7.92
N ASN A 133 4.71 5.09 6.69
CA ASN A 133 5.63 5.27 5.58
C ASN A 133 4.92 5.12 4.22
N ILE A 134 5.48 5.77 3.20
CA ILE A 134 5.03 5.72 1.80
C ILE A 134 6.13 5.05 0.96
N TYR A 135 5.89 3.80 0.56
CA TYR A 135 6.69 3.10 -0.44
C TYR A 135 6.03 3.27 -1.81
N ALA A 136 6.61 4.13 -2.63
CA ALA A 136 6.09 4.46 -3.93
C ALA A 136 7.22 4.84 -4.90
N SER A 137 6.89 4.93 -6.19
CA SER A 137 7.85 5.30 -7.22
C SER A 137 8.34 6.73 -7.00
N SER A 138 9.61 7.04 -7.24
CA SER A 138 10.18 8.37 -6.96
C SER A 138 11.28 8.73 -7.92
N PHE A 139 11.65 10.02 -7.96
CA PHE A 139 12.69 10.54 -8.86
C PHE A 139 14.00 10.87 -8.15
N LEU A 140 15.10 10.82 -8.90
CA LEU A 140 16.35 11.49 -8.56
C LEU A 140 16.26 12.96 -8.98
N TYR A 141 16.86 13.84 -8.17
CA TYR A 141 16.81 15.28 -8.35
C TYR A 141 18.22 15.85 -8.52
N ASP A 142 18.36 16.80 -9.44
CA ASP A 142 19.63 17.50 -9.68
C ASP A 142 19.89 18.60 -8.62
N GLU A 143 21.02 19.30 -8.75
CA GLU A 143 21.42 20.39 -7.85
C GLU A 143 20.44 21.58 -7.82
N HIS A 144 19.61 21.71 -8.85
CA HIS A 144 18.56 22.74 -8.96
C HIS A 144 17.20 22.24 -8.44
N GLY A 145 17.14 20.99 -7.98
CA GLY A 145 15.95 20.35 -7.46
C GLY A 145 14.96 19.89 -8.53
N ASN A 146 15.40 19.64 -9.76
CA ASN A 146 14.56 19.10 -10.83
C ASN A 146 14.70 17.57 -10.93
N ALA A 147 13.57 16.89 -11.03
CA ALA A 147 13.53 15.46 -11.34
C ALA A 147 14.18 15.19 -12.71
N TYR A 148 15.13 14.26 -12.77
CA TYR A 148 15.84 13.94 -14.01
C TYR A 148 15.91 12.46 -14.35
N TRP A 149 15.65 11.56 -13.39
CA TRP A 149 15.70 10.12 -13.60
C TRP A 149 14.81 9.37 -12.60
N PRO A 150 14.22 8.20 -12.94
CA PRO A 150 13.55 7.34 -11.97
C PRO A 150 14.53 6.83 -10.88
N ALA A 151 14.27 7.13 -9.62
CA ALA A 151 15.04 6.62 -8.47
C ALA A 151 14.55 5.26 -7.99
N VAL A 152 13.24 5.09 -7.93
CA VAL A 152 12.56 3.87 -7.49
C VAL A 152 11.39 3.64 -8.44
N GLY A 153 11.35 2.49 -9.08
CA GLY A 153 10.17 2.00 -9.79
C GLY A 153 9.50 0.93 -8.96
N VAL A 154 8.26 1.16 -8.55
CA VAL A 154 7.47 0.16 -7.81
C VAL A 154 6.56 -0.54 -8.80
N ASN A 155 6.98 -1.71 -9.27
CA ASN A 155 6.16 -2.58 -10.12
C ASN A 155 5.54 -3.74 -9.30
N TYR A 156 4.74 -4.57 -9.97
CA TYR A 156 4.06 -5.74 -9.37
C TYR A 156 4.99 -6.69 -8.61
N THR A 157 6.26 -6.81 -9.02
CA THR A 157 7.27 -7.61 -8.32
C THR A 157 7.86 -6.85 -7.14
N ASN A 158 8.30 -5.61 -7.33
CA ASN A 158 8.95 -4.80 -6.30
C ASN A 158 8.01 -4.43 -5.15
N LYS A 159 6.69 -4.39 -5.36
CA LYS A 159 5.71 -4.26 -4.26
C LYS A 159 5.94 -5.31 -3.16
N THR A 160 6.34 -6.54 -3.50
CA THR A 160 6.60 -7.60 -2.51
C THR A 160 7.81 -7.29 -1.61
N GLN A 161 8.84 -6.63 -2.15
CA GLN A 161 10.01 -6.17 -1.40
C GLN A 161 9.61 -5.24 -0.25
N PHE A 162 8.62 -4.37 -0.48
CA PHE A 162 8.15 -3.43 0.54
C PHE A 162 7.34 -4.12 1.64
N ILE A 163 6.66 -5.22 1.35
CA ILE A 163 6.02 -6.05 2.40
C ILE A 163 7.09 -6.61 3.35
N TYR A 164 8.22 -7.11 2.83
CA TYR A 164 9.34 -7.55 3.67
C TYR A 164 9.99 -6.42 4.46
N LYS A 165 10.09 -5.22 3.88
CA LYS A 165 10.58 -4.03 4.59
C LYS A 165 9.65 -3.64 5.74
N ILE A 166 8.34 -3.62 5.54
CA ILE A 166 7.34 -3.37 6.60
C ILE A 166 7.46 -4.45 7.69
N ASN A 167 7.58 -5.72 7.30
CA ASN A 167 7.73 -6.84 8.22
C ASN A 167 8.92 -6.62 9.17
N LYS A 168 10.03 -6.10 8.65
CA LYS A 168 11.27 -5.85 9.40
C LYS A 168 11.40 -4.43 9.97
N GLY A 169 10.41 -3.55 9.75
CA GLY A 169 10.45 -2.16 10.20
C GLY A 169 11.47 -1.28 9.48
N VAL A 170 11.81 -1.60 8.23
CA VAL A 170 12.80 -0.88 7.42
C VAL A 170 12.13 0.20 6.59
N GLU A 171 12.26 1.47 7.00
CA GLU A 171 11.61 2.58 6.31
C GLU A 171 12.34 3.04 5.03
N SER A 172 13.67 2.88 4.99
CA SER A 172 14.48 3.30 3.85
C SER A 172 14.41 2.32 2.67
N VAL A 173 14.23 2.84 1.45
CA VAL A 173 14.29 2.03 0.22
C VAL A 173 15.72 1.51 -0.01
N SER A 174 16.74 2.34 0.22
CA SER A 174 18.15 2.00 -0.02
C SER A 174 18.75 1.02 1.00
N ASP A 175 18.08 0.76 2.11
CA ASP A 175 18.56 -0.21 3.09
C ASP A 175 18.37 -1.64 2.57
N THR A 176 19.49 -2.23 2.16
CA THR A 176 19.62 -3.62 1.71
C THR A 176 20.16 -4.54 2.80
N LYS A 177 20.62 -4.02 3.95
CA LYS A 177 21.25 -4.82 4.99
C LYS A 177 20.21 -5.39 5.95
N LEU A 178 19.38 -4.53 6.54
CA LEU A 178 18.36 -4.94 7.51
C LEU A 178 17.29 -5.82 6.86
N VAL A 179 16.90 -5.52 5.62
CA VAL A 179 15.91 -6.33 4.89
C VAL A 179 16.41 -7.74 4.59
N ASN A 180 17.72 -7.95 4.47
CA ASN A 180 18.32 -9.27 4.20
C ASN A 180 18.77 -10.00 5.47
N GLN A 181 18.88 -9.30 6.60
CA GLN A 181 19.24 -9.92 7.87
C GLN A 181 18.15 -10.89 8.32
N TYR A 182 18.55 -12.09 8.77
CA TYR A 182 17.61 -13.02 9.37
C TYR A 182 17.07 -12.46 10.69
N LEU A 183 15.74 -12.49 10.84
CA LEU A 183 15.04 -12.11 12.05
C LEU A 183 13.93 -13.13 12.28
N GLU A 184 13.94 -13.79 13.44
CA GLU A 184 12.86 -14.67 13.91
C GLU A 184 11.53 -13.93 13.85
N GLU A 185 10.45 -14.65 13.51
CA GLU A 185 9.12 -14.05 13.28
C GLU A 185 8.65 -13.24 14.50
N GLU A 186 8.84 -13.77 15.70
CA GLU A 186 8.42 -13.20 16.97
C GLU A 186 9.11 -11.87 17.28
N LYS A 187 10.34 -11.69 16.78
CA LYS A 187 11.16 -10.48 16.96
C LYS A 187 10.87 -9.41 15.91
N ARG A 188 10.06 -9.72 14.89
CA ARG A 188 9.76 -8.78 13.81
C ARG A 188 8.81 -7.67 14.29
N PRO A 189 9.09 -6.39 13.97
CA PRO A 189 8.22 -5.28 14.35
C PRO A 189 6.75 -5.45 13.92
N VAL A 190 6.53 -6.03 12.74
CA VAL A 190 5.20 -6.34 12.21
C VAL A 190 5.23 -7.75 11.66
N GLN A 191 4.55 -8.70 12.30
CA GLN A 191 4.47 -10.08 11.81
C GLN A 191 3.53 -10.17 10.60
N PHE A 192 3.79 -11.10 9.68
CA PHE A 192 2.96 -11.25 8.47
C PHE A 192 1.50 -11.55 8.79
N LYS A 193 1.24 -12.38 9.80
CA LYS A 193 -0.11 -12.67 10.28
C LYS A 193 -0.86 -11.46 10.88
N HIS A 194 -0.16 -10.35 11.12
CA HIS A 194 -0.75 -9.08 11.54
C HIS A 194 -0.85 -8.06 10.39
N MET A 195 -0.62 -8.48 9.15
CA MET A 195 -0.74 -7.62 7.98
C MET A 195 -2.10 -7.78 7.32
N ILE A 196 -2.67 -6.64 6.92
CA ILE A 196 -3.87 -6.55 6.08
C ILE A 196 -3.47 -5.76 4.84
N PHE A 197 -3.40 -6.43 3.69
CA PHE A 197 -3.13 -5.79 2.42
C PHE A 197 -4.44 -5.46 1.70
N ILE A 198 -4.56 -4.24 1.19
CA ILE A 198 -5.73 -3.76 0.45
C ILE A 198 -5.25 -3.23 -0.90
N GLY A 199 -5.79 -3.77 -1.99
CA GLY A 199 -5.41 -3.39 -3.35
C GLY A 199 -6.55 -3.64 -4.33
N ASP A 200 -6.53 -2.99 -5.48
CA ASP A 200 -7.61 -3.02 -6.48
C ASP A 200 -7.21 -3.73 -7.78
N GLY A 201 -5.95 -4.15 -7.89
CA GLY A 201 -5.37 -4.53 -9.17
C GLY A 201 -4.91 -5.98 -9.28
N THR A 202 -4.77 -6.42 -10.52
CA THR A 202 -3.99 -7.62 -10.88
C THR A 202 -2.52 -7.47 -10.53
N THR A 203 -2.00 -6.22 -10.53
CA THR A 203 -0.64 -5.86 -10.13
C THR A 203 -0.34 -6.16 -8.65
N ASP A 204 -1.38 -6.25 -7.81
CA ASP A 204 -1.26 -6.55 -6.38
C ASP A 204 -1.33 -8.04 -6.05
N ILE A 205 -1.70 -8.89 -7.02
CA ILE A 205 -1.82 -10.34 -6.83
C ILE A 205 -0.58 -10.95 -6.14
N PRO A 206 0.67 -10.62 -6.52
CA PRO A 206 1.85 -11.14 -5.83
C PRO A 206 1.90 -10.78 -4.35
N CYS A 207 1.53 -9.54 -3.99
CA CYS A 207 1.49 -9.09 -2.60
C CYS A 207 0.36 -9.76 -1.83
N MET A 208 -0.83 -9.85 -2.41
CA MET A 208 -1.97 -10.53 -1.79
C MET A 208 -1.63 -12.00 -1.51
N ARG A 209 -1.04 -12.70 -2.49
CA ARG A 209 -0.60 -14.10 -2.31
C ARG A 209 0.49 -14.24 -1.26
N LEU A 210 1.47 -13.33 -1.24
CA LEU A 210 2.54 -13.35 -0.25
C LEU A 210 1.96 -13.21 1.17
N VAL A 211 1.18 -12.16 1.41
CA VAL A 211 0.58 -11.88 2.73
C VAL A 211 -0.29 -13.04 3.18
N LYS A 212 -1.16 -13.56 2.30
CA LYS A 212 -2.01 -14.73 2.57
C LYS A 212 -1.20 -15.98 2.89
N SER A 213 -0.15 -16.28 2.13
CA SER A 213 0.69 -17.47 2.34
C SER A 213 1.46 -17.44 3.67
N GLN A 214 1.69 -16.24 4.20
CA GLN A 214 2.36 -16.01 5.48
C GLN A 214 1.36 -15.79 6.64
N GLY A 215 0.08 -16.14 6.44
CA GLY A 215 -0.97 -16.10 7.47
C GLY A 215 -1.63 -14.74 7.70
N GLY A 216 -1.30 -13.73 6.88
CA GLY A 216 -1.98 -12.43 6.89
C GLY A 216 -3.26 -12.41 6.06
N HIS A 217 -3.83 -11.22 5.90
CA HIS A 217 -5.11 -11.02 5.22
C HIS A 217 -4.97 -10.11 4.00
N SER A 218 -5.72 -10.41 2.94
CA SER A 218 -5.69 -9.62 1.70
C SER A 218 -7.11 -9.35 1.22
N ILE A 219 -7.41 -8.08 0.98
CA ILE A 219 -8.71 -7.57 0.57
C ILE A 219 -8.53 -6.94 -0.81
N ALA A 220 -9.18 -7.51 -1.81
CA ALA A 220 -9.30 -6.86 -3.10
C ALA A 220 -10.44 -5.83 -3.05
N VAL A 221 -10.23 -4.63 -3.57
CA VAL A 221 -11.28 -3.61 -3.66
C VAL A 221 -11.61 -3.28 -5.11
N TYR A 222 -12.82 -2.79 -5.34
CA TYR A 222 -13.24 -2.35 -6.67
C TYR A 222 -14.04 -1.06 -6.59
N ASN A 223 -14.00 -0.27 -7.66
CA ASN A 223 -14.85 0.90 -7.77
C ASN A 223 -16.33 0.48 -7.82
N PRO A 224 -17.17 0.85 -6.83
CA PRO A 224 -18.57 0.43 -6.79
C PRO A 224 -19.40 0.96 -7.97
N SER A 225 -18.94 2.02 -8.64
CA SER A 225 -19.58 2.56 -9.85
C SER A 225 -19.26 1.74 -11.13
N ASN A 226 -18.34 0.77 -11.06
CA ASN A 226 -17.95 -0.06 -12.20
C ASN A 226 -18.19 -1.56 -11.91
N MET A 227 -19.35 -2.07 -12.32
CA MET A 227 -19.72 -3.48 -12.11
C MET A 227 -18.84 -4.47 -12.89
N ALA A 228 -18.22 -4.07 -14.00
CA ALA A 228 -17.29 -4.94 -14.72
C ALA A 228 -16.02 -5.23 -13.88
N ALA A 229 -15.60 -4.27 -13.05
CA ALA A 229 -14.49 -4.46 -12.12
C ALA A 229 -14.81 -5.52 -11.06
N PHE A 230 -16.07 -5.61 -10.60
CA PHE A 230 -16.51 -6.62 -9.65
C PHE A 230 -16.34 -8.06 -10.21
N GLU A 231 -16.73 -8.30 -11.46
CA GLU A 231 -16.60 -9.63 -12.07
C GLU A 231 -15.14 -10.04 -12.24
N ALA A 232 -14.27 -9.10 -12.63
CA ALA A 232 -12.83 -9.33 -12.71
C ALA A 232 -12.23 -9.66 -11.34
N MET A 233 -12.63 -8.95 -10.29
CA MET A 233 -12.17 -9.21 -8.92
C MET A 233 -12.70 -10.53 -8.36
N ARG A 234 -13.93 -10.93 -8.72
CA ARG A 234 -14.49 -12.22 -8.29
C ARG A 234 -13.65 -13.40 -8.78
N LYS A 235 -13.17 -13.34 -10.03
CA LYS A 235 -12.25 -14.36 -10.56
C LYS A 235 -10.96 -14.48 -9.75
N LEU A 236 -10.46 -13.39 -9.17
CA LEU A 236 -9.27 -13.43 -8.31
C LEU A 236 -9.51 -14.21 -7.01
N ILE A 237 -10.72 -14.17 -6.45
CA ILE A 237 -11.08 -15.03 -5.32
C ILE A 237 -11.14 -16.49 -5.76
N ASP A 238 -11.82 -16.77 -6.87
CA ASP A 238 -12.02 -18.15 -7.37
C ASP A 238 -10.68 -18.85 -7.66
N GLU A 239 -9.69 -18.10 -8.14
CA GLU A 239 -8.31 -18.58 -8.37
C GLU A 239 -7.45 -18.61 -7.09
N GLY A 240 -8.03 -18.31 -5.92
CA GLY A 240 -7.37 -18.33 -4.62
C GLY A 240 -6.36 -17.19 -4.41
N ARG A 241 -6.37 -16.16 -5.25
CA ARG A 241 -5.38 -15.06 -5.30
C ARG A 241 -5.65 -13.94 -4.30
N ALA A 242 -6.90 -13.70 -3.95
CA ALA A 242 -7.32 -12.84 -2.84
C ALA A 242 -8.01 -13.65 -1.73
N THR A 243 -8.29 -13.02 -0.58
CA THR A 243 -9.10 -13.64 0.49
C THR A 243 -10.51 -13.07 0.51
N TYR A 244 -10.65 -11.77 0.26
CA TYR A 244 -11.93 -11.07 0.29
C TYR A 244 -12.02 -10.07 -0.86
N VAL A 245 -13.25 -9.72 -1.27
CA VAL A 245 -13.53 -8.63 -2.21
C VAL A 245 -14.56 -7.70 -1.57
N CYS A 246 -14.30 -6.40 -1.58
CA CYS A 246 -15.20 -5.38 -1.05
C CYS A 246 -15.30 -4.18 -2.00
N PRO A 247 -16.41 -3.43 -2.01
CA PRO A 247 -16.43 -2.13 -2.69
C PRO A 247 -15.42 -1.17 -2.03
N ALA A 248 -14.79 -0.31 -2.82
CA ALA A 248 -13.98 0.82 -2.34
C ALA A 248 -14.89 1.92 -1.77
N ASP A 249 -15.48 1.64 -0.61
CA ASP A 249 -16.34 2.53 0.16
C ASP A 249 -15.95 2.40 1.64
N TYR A 250 -15.23 3.40 2.13
CA TYR A 250 -14.60 3.41 3.44
C TYR A 250 -15.46 4.12 4.49
N ARG A 251 -16.76 4.34 4.23
CA ARG A 251 -17.69 4.88 5.22
C ARG A 251 -17.87 3.91 6.39
N GLU A 252 -18.16 4.47 7.56
CA GLU A 252 -18.43 3.68 8.77
C GLU A 252 -19.61 2.72 8.54
N GLY A 253 -19.44 1.46 8.98
CA GLY A 253 -20.46 0.43 8.79
C GLY A 253 -20.52 -0.16 7.37
N GLY A 254 -19.68 0.32 6.44
CA GLY A 254 -19.46 -0.29 5.14
C GLY A 254 -18.83 -1.70 5.24
N GLU A 255 -18.79 -2.41 4.12
CA GLU A 255 -18.29 -3.80 4.08
C GLU A 255 -16.82 -3.89 4.48
N ILE A 256 -15.96 -3.03 3.91
CA ILE A 256 -14.53 -3.00 4.23
C ILE A 256 -14.27 -2.58 5.68
N ASP A 257 -15.07 -1.64 6.23
CA ASP A 257 -14.99 -1.20 7.62
C ASP A 257 -15.27 -2.34 8.59
N LYS A 258 -16.37 -3.08 8.36
CA LYS A 258 -16.73 -4.26 9.15
C LYS A 258 -15.69 -5.37 9.02
N LEU A 259 -15.22 -5.63 7.80
CA LEU A 259 -14.24 -6.69 7.55
C LEU A 259 -12.90 -6.41 8.23
N VAL A 260 -12.36 -5.21 8.08
CA VAL A 260 -11.09 -4.81 8.72
C VAL A 260 -11.20 -4.88 10.24
N LYS A 261 -12.28 -4.36 10.83
CA LYS A 261 -12.54 -4.48 12.29
C LYS A 261 -12.60 -5.94 12.74
N THR A 262 -13.26 -6.80 11.97
CA THR A 262 -13.35 -8.25 12.24
C THR A 262 -11.97 -8.94 12.16
N ILE A 263 -11.13 -8.55 11.20
CA ILE A 263 -9.76 -9.07 11.11
C ILE A 263 -8.92 -8.61 12.31
N ILE A 264 -9.07 -7.36 12.75
CA ILE A 264 -8.43 -6.86 13.97
C ILE A 264 -8.87 -7.67 15.19
N ASP A 265 -10.16 -7.99 15.31
CA ASP A 265 -10.69 -8.87 16.37
C ASP A 265 -10.09 -10.28 16.33
N LYS A 266 -9.92 -10.84 15.13
CA LYS A 266 -9.26 -12.13 14.95
C LYS A 266 -7.80 -12.06 15.43
N ILE A 267 -7.04 -11.07 15.00
CA ILE A 267 -5.63 -10.89 15.40
C ILE A 267 -5.52 -10.71 16.92
N TRP A 268 -6.42 -9.92 17.51
CA TRP A 268 -6.50 -9.75 18.95
C TRP A 268 -6.74 -11.08 19.67
N THR A 269 -7.72 -11.85 19.20
CA THR A 269 -8.10 -13.14 19.78
C THR A 269 -6.97 -14.15 19.67
N ASP A 270 -6.34 -14.27 18.50
CA ASP A 270 -5.21 -15.16 18.26
C ASP A 270 -4.03 -14.82 19.20
N ASN A 271 -3.73 -13.53 19.37
CA ASN A 271 -2.69 -13.10 20.30
C ASN A 271 -3.06 -13.39 21.77
N LYS A 272 -4.32 -13.21 22.16
CA LYS A 272 -4.81 -13.56 23.50
C LYS A 272 -4.66 -15.06 23.77
N ILE A 273 -5.05 -15.91 22.83
CA ILE A 273 -4.90 -17.37 22.92
C ILE A 273 -3.42 -17.75 23.07
N ARG A 274 -2.52 -17.14 22.29
CA ARG A 274 -1.07 -17.37 22.38
C ARG A 274 -0.54 -17.05 23.78
N LEU A 275 -0.87 -15.88 24.33
CA LEU A 275 -0.44 -15.47 25.67
C LEU A 275 -0.99 -16.41 26.76
N MET A 276 -2.24 -16.85 26.62
CA MET A 276 -2.82 -17.85 27.53
C MET A 276 -2.06 -19.19 27.45
N ALA A 277 -1.78 -19.69 26.25
CA ALA A 277 -1.02 -20.92 26.06
C ALA A 277 0.40 -20.83 26.65
N GLU A 278 1.06 -19.68 26.52
CA GLU A 278 2.36 -19.43 27.16
C GLU A 278 2.26 -19.46 28.69
N SER A 279 1.25 -18.81 29.28
CA SER A 279 1.04 -18.82 30.74
C SER A 279 0.75 -20.23 31.29
N LEU A 280 -0.04 -21.04 30.58
CA LEU A 280 -0.37 -22.41 30.98
C LEU A 280 0.85 -23.34 30.91
N ARG A 281 1.75 -23.13 29.94
CA ARG A 281 3.00 -23.89 29.83
C ARG A 281 3.98 -23.56 30.96
N VAL A 282 4.12 -22.30 31.33
CA VAL A 282 5.01 -21.88 32.44
C VAL A 282 4.53 -22.46 33.78
N ASN A 283 3.22 -22.45 34.03
CA ASN A 283 2.65 -22.98 35.27
C ASN A 283 2.80 -24.50 35.43
N HIS A 284 3.09 -25.24 34.36
CA HIS A 284 3.34 -26.69 34.44
C HIS A 284 4.81 -27.05 34.72
N VAL A 285 5.75 -26.14 34.48
CA VAL A 285 7.18 -26.39 34.73
C VAL A 285 7.57 -26.14 36.19
N CYS A 286 6.81 -25.32 36.93
CA CYS A 286 7.06 -25.06 38.36
C CYS A 286 6.34 -26.03 39.32
N GLY A 287 5.78 -27.13 38.82
CA GLY A 287 5.05 -28.13 39.62
C GLY A 287 5.80 -29.44 39.89
N ASP A 288 6.96 -29.62 39.25
CA ASP A 288 7.79 -30.84 39.37
C ASP A 288 9.16 -30.50 40.00
N GLU A 289 9.17 -30.04 41.25
CA GLU A 289 10.33 -30.07 42.16
C GLU A 289 9.91 -30.49 43.57
#